data_AF-A0A831R5M7-F1
#
_entry.id   AF-A0A831R5M7-F1
#
_cell.length_a   1.000
_cell.length_b   1.000
_cell.length_c   1.000
_cell.angle_alpha   90.00
_cell.angle_beta   90.00
_cell.angle_gamma   90.00
#
_symmetry.space_group_name_H-M   'P 1'
#
loop_
_entity.id
_entity.type
_entity.pdbx_description
1 polymer ?
#
loop_
_entity_poly.entity_id
_entity_poly.type
_entity_poly.pdbx_seq_one_letter_code
_entity_poly.pdbx_strand_id
1 'polypeptide(L)'
;LRGDPSDNIPGVRGVGEKTAVHLLLQFGSMENLYKALKKGEVEDVRPAALTALIKHKEDAFISRDLASIDLDVPIEMPLNDLVWNIGKAKNADSYLSHMGFRTLQSRFSDLKGDKTGEISQEDLSERIKKLYEDEVFSKEIYELELKLIPILRAMENVGIKIDKKSFAKLEKEVSKEITKLEKKIYKKSGSEFNINSSKQLSEILFEKLGLSAKGLKKTPGGVVSIAAGELEKLQDEHKIIKDLLLYRELRKIYTTYITPLPGMADSNDRIHTTFDQLGTTTGRLSSFSPNLQNIPVLGDWGSKIRGGFITEKGYKFLSFDYSQMELRLAAHVAKEPQMQESFGKGEDIHRITASVVFGIPPEKVTSDMRYRAKALNFGILYGMGEVGFAKSAKISREEAREFIEDYFARFPAILTYIEAMREFVQLNGYTETIFGRRRYIPEIHSRAPQLRAAGERMAINHPLQGTAADIMKMAMVKTTEEIKKQDWDCRLLLQIHDELLFECSDDIIQKVSHRIKALMEGVVQLRVVMEVEVKEGSTWGNLKSM
;
A
#
# COMPACT_ATOMS: atom_id res chain seq x y z
N LEU A 1 -36.47 -29.28 -18.46
CA LEU A 1 -37.54 -28.39 -18.98
C LEU A 1 -37.03 -27.04 -19.47
N ARG A 2 -36.43 -26.19 -18.63
CA ARG A 2 -35.88 -24.87 -19.06
C ARG A 2 -34.64 -24.99 -19.95
N GLY A 3 -33.85 -26.05 -19.75
CA GLY A 3 -32.48 -26.15 -20.29
C GLY A 3 -31.50 -25.26 -19.53
N ASP A 4 -30.24 -25.33 -19.93
CA ASP A 4 -29.16 -24.49 -19.42
C ASP A 4 -28.35 -23.90 -20.60
N PRO A 5 -28.50 -22.59 -20.89
CA PRO A 5 -27.75 -21.94 -21.96
C PRO A 5 -26.24 -21.89 -21.72
N SER A 6 -25.78 -21.93 -20.46
CA SER A 6 -24.36 -21.84 -20.12
C SER A 6 -23.63 -23.13 -20.49
N ASP A 7 -24.29 -24.27 -20.30
CA ASP A 7 -23.77 -25.61 -20.64
C ASP A 7 -24.27 -26.11 -22.00
N ASN A 8 -24.93 -25.24 -22.77
CA ASN A 8 -25.52 -25.56 -24.06
C ASN A 8 -26.53 -26.74 -24.02
N ILE A 9 -27.18 -26.93 -22.86
CA ILE A 9 -28.19 -27.96 -22.67
C ILE A 9 -29.52 -27.43 -23.19
N PRO A 10 -30.11 -28.06 -24.22
CA PRO A 10 -31.37 -27.61 -24.80
C PRO A 10 -32.50 -27.68 -23.77
N GLY A 11 -33.49 -26.80 -23.93
CA GLY A 11 -34.72 -26.81 -23.15
C GLY A 11 -35.93 -26.75 -24.06
N VAL A 12 -37.11 -26.84 -23.48
CA VAL A 12 -38.37 -26.69 -24.21
C VAL A 12 -38.52 -25.22 -24.62
N ARG A 13 -38.31 -24.94 -25.91
CA ARG A 13 -38.36 -23.58 -26.45
C ARG A 13 -39.74 -22.96 -26.21
N GLY A 14 -39.79 -21.88 -25.42
CA GLY A 14 -41.04 -21.23 -25.02
C GLY A 14 -41.49 -21.52 -23.59
N VAL A 15 -40.80 -22.41 -22.87
CA VAL A 15 -41.02 -22.67 -21.43
C VAL A 15 -39.89 -22.02 -20.62
N GLY A 16 -40.23 -20.94 -19.92
CA GLY A 16 -39.31 -20.24 -19.02
C GLY A 16 -39.20 -20.91 -17.65
N GLU A 17 -38.25 -20.46 -16.84
CA GLU A 17 -37.95 -20.99 -15.49
C GLU A 17 -39.17 -21.08 -14.58
N LYS A 18 -39.95 -19.99 -14.46
CA LYS A 18 -41.12 -19.95 -13.58
C LYS A 18 -42.15 -21.01 -13.95
N THR A 19 -42.39 -21.19 -15.25
CA THR A 19 -43.32 -22.19 -15.76
C THR A 19 -42.78 -23.61 -15.55
N ALA A 20 -41.49 -23.84 -15.81
CA ALA A 20 -40.86 -25.13 -15.57
C ALA A 20 -40.91 -25.56 -14.09
N VAL A 21 -40.60 -24.64 -13.17
CA VAL A 21 -40.65 -24.88 -11.72
C VAL A 21 -42.07 -25.17 -11.27
N HIS A 22 -43.05 -24.35 -11.68
CA HIS A 22 -44.45 -24.56 -11.33
C HIS A 22 -44.96 -25.93 -11.77
N LEU A 23 -44.70 -26.32 -13.02
CA LEU A 23 -45.09 -27.62 -13.56
C LEU A 23 -44.43 -28.80 -12.82
N LEU A 24 -43.13 -28.71 -12.51
CA LEU A 24 -42.44 -29.78 -11.80
C LEU A 24 -42.89 -29.89 -10.33
N LEU A 25 -43.23 -28.78 -9.68
CA LEU A 25 -43.82 -28.80 -8.34
C LEU A 25 -45.22 -29.43 -8.33
N GLN A 26 -46.03 -29.16 -9.35
CA GLN A 26 -47.39 -29.69 -9.46
C GLN A 26 -47.41 -31.19 -9.78
N PHE A 27 -46.57 -31.65 -10.71
CA PHE A 27 -46.62 -33.03 -11.22
C PHE A 27 -45.52 -33.94 -10.67
N GLY A 28 -44.54 -33.40 -9.95
CA GLY A 28 -43.45 -34.11 -9.27
C GLY A 28 -42.35 -34.63 -10.19
N SER A 29 -42.69 -35.15 -11.37
CA SER A 29 -41.72 -35.62 -12.37
C SER A 29 -42.12 -35.24 -13.79
N MET A 30 -41.15 -35.28 -14.72
CA MET A 30 -41.45 -35.05 -16.13
C MET A 30 -42.34 -36.16 -16.71
N GLU A 31 -42.20 -37.41 -16.27
CA GLU A 31 -43.07 -38.53 -16.68
C GLU A 31 -44.52 -38.25 -16.32
N ASN A 32 -44.77 -37.78 -15.10
CA ASN A 32 -46.10 -37.47 -14.61
C ASN A 32 -46.68 -36.26 -15.35
N LEU A 33 -45.87 -35.21 -15.57
CA LEU A 33 -46.26 -34.06 -16.39
C LEU A 33 -46.69 -34.50 -17.80
N TYR A 34 -45.89 -35.31 -18.49
CA TYR A 34 -46.22 -35.75 -19.85
C TYR A 34 -47.37 -36.76 -19.91
N LYS A 35 -47.64 -37.52 -18.83
CA LYS A 35 -48.86 -38.32 -18.69
C LYS A 35 -50.10 -37.43 -18.54
N ALA A 36 -50.03 -36.41 -17.69
CA ALA A 36 -51.12 -35.43 -17.51
C ALA A 36 -51.38 -34.63 -18.80
N LEU A 37 -50.33 -34.22 -19.52
CA LEU A 37 -50.45 -33.54 -20.83
C LEU A 37 -51.19 -34.40 -21.87
N LYS A 38 -50.96 -35.72 -21.88
CA LYS A 38 -51.67 -36.64 -22.78
C LYS A 38 -53.15 -36.82 -22.43
N LYS A 39 -53.51 -36.67 -21.16
CA LYS A 39 -54.89 -36.79 -20.68
C LYS A 39 -55.66 -35.46 -20.69
N GLY A 40 -54.99 -34.35 -20.99
CA GLY A 40 -55.58 -33.01 -20.94
C GLY A 40 -55.77 -32.47 -19.52
N GLU A 41 -55.07 -33.02 -18.54
CA GLU A 41 -55.22 -32.72 -17.10
C GLU A 41 -54.27 -31.61 -16.62
N VAL A 42 -53.79 -30.74 -17.53
CA VAL A 42 -52.88 -29.63 -17.21
C VAL A 42 -53.61 -28.32 -17.36
N GLU A 43 -54.03 -27.76 -16.23
CA GLU A 43 -54.72 -26.46 -16.12
C GLU A 43 -53.72 -25.35 -15.77
N ASP A 44 -54.13 -24.08 -15.86
CA ASP A 44 -53.34 -22.88 -15.49
C ASP A 44 -52.01 -22.66 -16.24
N VAL A 45 -51.88 -23.22 -17.45
CA VAL A 45 -50.71 -23.01 -18.33
C VAL A 45 -51.15 -22.37 -19.64
N ARG A 46 -50.38 -21.38 -20.11
CA ARG A 46 -50.66 -20.70 -21.40
C ARG A 46 -50.73 -21.71 -22.55
N PRO A 47 -51.70 -21.61 -23.48
CA PRO A 47 -51.84 -22.53 -24.61
C PRO A 47 -50.56 -22.68 -25.44
N ALA A 48 -49.81 -21.59 -25.64
CA ALA A 48 -48.54 -21.62 -26.34
C ALA A 48 -47.46 -22.47 -25.64
N ALA A 49 -47.44 -22.50 -24.30
CA ALA A 49 -46.51 -23.30 -23.53
C ALA A 49 -46.91 -24.79 -23.52
N LEU A 50 -48.21 -25.10 -23.52
CA LEU A 50 -48.71 -26.47 -23.70
C LEU A 50 -48.31 -27.03 -25.07
N THR A 51 -48.52 -26.26 -26.14
CA THR A 51 -48.09 -26.63 -27.50
C THR A 51 -46.58 -26.82 -27.59
N ALA A 52 -45.80 -25.95 -26.94
CA ALA A 52 -44.34 -26.06 -26.89
C ALA A 52 -43.87 -27.34 -26.17
N LEU A 53 -44.47 -27.68 -25.02
CA LEU A 53 -44.17 -28.91 -24.28
C LEU A 53 -44.45 -30.16 -25.12
N ILE A 54 -45.57 -30.19 -25.85
CA ILE A 54 -45.91 -31.32 -26.73
C ILE A 54 -44.93 -31.41 -27.90
N LYS A 55 -44.66 -30.27 -28.58
CA LYS A 55 -43.80 -30.22 -29.77
C LYS A 55 -42.33 -30.55 -29.47
N HIS A 56 -41.83 -30.07 -28.34
CA HIS A 56 -40.42 -30.19 -27.93
C HIS A 56 -40.24 -31.19 -26.79
N LYS A 57 -41.07 -32.25 -26.77
CA LYS A 57 -41.01 -33.28 -25.73
C LYS A 57 -39.64 -33.95 -25.68
N GLU A 58 -39.07 -34.30 -26.83
CA GLU A 58 -37.78 -34.99 -26.90
C GLU A 58 -36.65 -34.12 -26.33
N ASP A 59 -36.64 -32.81 -26.65
CA ASP A 59 -35.71 -31.84 -26.07
C ASP A 59 -35.78 -31.83 -24.54
N ALA A 60 -36.96 -31.97 -23.96
CA ALA A 60 -37.13 -32.01 -22.50
C ALA A 60 -36.48 -33.22 -21.84
N PHE A 61 -36.58 -34.40 -22.45
CA PHE A 61 -36.01 -35.64 -21.93
C PHE A 61 -34.50 -35.69 -22.17
N ILE A 62 -34.03 -35.28 -23.35
CA ILE A 62 -32.60 -35.11 -23.66
C ILE A 62 -31.96 -34.14 -22.66
N SER A 63 -32.63 -33.01 -22.37
CA SER A 63 -32.19 -32.04 -21.36
C SER A 63 -31.96 -32.68 -19.98
N ARG A 64 -32.85 -33.60 -19.56
CA ARG A 64 -32.68 -34.31 -18.29
C ARG A 64 -31.55 -35.31 -18.38
N ASP A 65 -31.47 -36.08 -19.44
CA ASP A 65 -30.45 -37.12 -19.56
C ASP A 65 -29.05 -36.49 -19.56
N LEU A 66 -28.87 -35.35 -20.24
CA LEU A 66 -27.63 -34.55 -20.21
C LEU A 66 -27.33 -33.93 -18.83
N ALA A 67 -28.36 -33.55 -18.08
CA ALA A 67 -28.21 -32.97 -16.75
C ALA A 67 -28.20 -34.01 -15.62
N SER A 68 -28.42 -35.28 -15.93
CA SER A 68 -28.44 -36.36 -14.95
C SER A 68 -27.01 -36.74 -14.63
N ILE A 69 -26.65 -36.63 -13.35
CA ILE A 69 -25.33 -37.05 -12.88
C ILE A 69 -25.27 -38.57 -12.96
N ASP A 70 -24.32 -39.09 -13.74
CA ASP A 70 -23.97 -40.50 -13.72
C ASP A 70 -23.29 -40.84 -12.38
N LEU A 71 -23.93 -41.70 -11.60
CA LEU A 71 -23.43 -42.16 -10.29
C LEU A 71 -22.66 -43.48 -10.40
N ASP A 72 -22.68 -44.13 -11.55
CA ASP A 72 -22.05 -45.44 -11.80
C ASP A 72 -20.68 -45.30 -12.49
N VAL A 73 -20.09 -44.11 -12.40
CA VAL A 73 -18.74 -43.84 -12.93
C VAL A 73 -17.73 -44.74 -12.23
N PRO A 74 -16.92 -45.53 -12.97
CA PRO A 74 -15.91 -46.38 -12.38
C PRO A 74 -14.79 -45.52 -11.78
N ILE A 75 -14.81 -45.33 -10.46
CA ILE A 75 -13.75 -44.64 -9.73
C ILE A 75 -12.72 -45.68 -9.29
N GLU A 76 -11.53 -45.65 -9.90
CA GLU A 76 -10.42 -46.57 -9.58
C GLU A 76 -9.75 -46.27 -8.23
N MET A 77 -10.02 -45.10 -7.63
CA MET A 77 -9.40 -44.63 -6.40
C MET A 77 -10.39 -44.64 -5.22
N PRO A 78 -10.07 -45.28 -4.08
CA PRO A 78 -10.87 -45.23 -2.87
C PRO A 78 -11.06 -43.78 -2.39
N LEU A 79 -12.28 -43.40 -1.99
CA LEU A 79 -12.57 -42.06 -1.45
C LEU A 79 -11.72 -41.72 -0.21
N ASN A 80 -11.30 -42.74 0.55
CA ASN A 80 -10.42 -42.54 1.71
C ASN A 80 -9.02 -42.02 1.32
N ASP A 81 -8.57 -42.28 0.08
CA ASP A 81 -7.27 -41.79 -0.40
C ASP A 81 -7.32 -40.31 -0.82
N LEU A 82 -8.53 -39.80 -1.06
CA LEU A 82 -8.81 -38.40 -1.38
C LEU A 82 -8.90 -37.49 -0.15
N VAL A 83 -8.77 -38.06 1.06
CA VAL A 83 -8.76 -37.26 2.29
C VAL A 83 -7.55 -36.32 2.26
N TRP A 84 -7.87 -35.02 2.33
CA TRP A 84 -6.87 -33.96 2.30
C TRP A 84 -5.84 -34.13 3.41
N ASN A 85 -4.55 -34.16 3.04
CA ASN A 85 -3.44 -34.25 3.97
C ASN A 85 -2.30 -33.33 3.52
N ILE A 86 -2.14 -32.22 4.24
CA ILE A 86 -1.12 -31.21 3.95
C ILE A 86 0.32 -31.74 4.08
N GLY A 87 0.54 -32.79 4.88
CA GLY A 87 1.85 -33.44 5.03
C GLY A 87 2.34 -34.16 3.76
N LYS A 88 1.45 -34.45 2.79
CA LYS A 88 1.84 -35.00 1.48
C LYS A 88 2.39 -33.93 0.53
N ALA A 89 2.15 -32.65 0.79
CA ALA A 89 2.56 -31.53 -0.08
C ALA A 89 4.00 -31.05 0.21
N LYS A 90 4.97 -31.97 0.16
CA LYS A 90 6.38 -31.70 0.52
C LYS A 90 7.06 -30.67 -0.40
N ASN A 91 6.71 -30.68 -1.69
CA ASN A 91 7.37 -29.84 -2.70
C ASN A 91 6.61 -28.53 -3.01
N ALA A 92 5.49 -28.28 -2.32
CA ALA A 92 4.62 -27.15 -2.63
C ALA A 92 5.31 -25.80 -2.39
N ASP A 93 6.09 -25.65 -1.32
CA ASP A 93 6.84 -24.41 -1.05
C ASP A 93 7.84 -24.08 -2.16
N SER A 94 8.61 -25.08 -2.62
CA SER A 94 9.55 -24.93 -3.72
C SER A 94 8.84 -24.55 -5.03
N TYR A 95 7.72 -25.20 -5.33
CA TYR A 95 6.93 -24.91 -6.52
C TYR A 95 6.31 -23.50 -6.47
N LEU A 96 5.72 -23.10 -5.35
CA LEU A 96 5.14 -21.77 -5.17
C LEU A 96 6.20 -20.66 -5.24
N SER A 97 7.38 -20.90 -4.68
CA SER A 97 8.54 -20.02 -4.80
C SER A 97 8.99 -19.86 -6.25
N HIS A 98 9.15 -20.98 -6.97
CA HIS A 98 9.52 -20.97 -8.39
C HIS A 98 8.50 -20.22 -9.26
N MET A 99 7.21 -20.38 -8.99
CA MET A 99 6.12 -19.71 -9.71
C MET A 99 5.91 -18.25 -9.27
N GLY A 100 6.65 -17.77 -8.26
CA GLY A 100 6.55 -16.39 -7.76
C GLY A 100 5.29 -16.11 -6.92
N PHE A 101 4.59 -17.13 -6.43
CA PHE A 101 3.33 -17.00 -5.69
C PHE A 101 3.55 -16.74 -4.19
N ARG A 102 4.22 -15.64 -3.87
CA ARG A 102 4.67 -15.29 -2.51
C ARG A 102 3.54 -15.21 -1.47
N THR A 103 2.38 -14.66 -1.84
CA THR A 103 1.22 -14.58 -0.94
C THR A 103 0.61 -15.94 -0.64
N LEU A 104 0.61 -16.86 -1.62
CA LEU A 104 0.12 -18.21 -1.42
C LEU A 104 1.11 -19.05 -0.61
N GLN A 105 2.41 -18.83 -0.81
CA GLN A 105 3.45 -19.48 -0.03
C GLN A 105 3.28 -19.17 1.47
N SER A 106 3.15 -17.89 1.85
CA SER A 106 2.91 -17.51 3.25
C SER A 106 1.66 -18.17 3.84
N ARG A 107 0.55 -18.17 3.11
CA ARG A 107 -0.68 -18.85 3.56
C ARG A 107 -0.54 -20.36 3.66
N PHE A 108 0.29 -20.96 2.81
CA PHE A 108 0.56 -22.40 2.82
C PHE A 108 1.43 -22.79 4.02
N SER A 109 2.42 -21.97 4.38
CA SER A 109 3.20 -22.13 5.62
C SER A 109 2.31 -22.02 6.86
N ASP A 110 1.39 -21.04 6.91
CA ASP A 110 0.43 -20.91 8.01
C ASP A 110 -0.44 -22.16 8.18
N LEU A 111 -0.88 -22.77 7.06
CA LEU A 111 -1.69 -24.00 7.07
C LEU A 111 -0.91 -25.23 7.56
N LYS A 112 0.42 -25.27 7.41
CA LYS A 112 1.28 -26.35 7.92
C LYS A 112 1.44 -26.33 9.44
N GLY A 113 1.03 -25.25 10.11
CA GLY A 113 1.29 -25.07 11.54
C GLY A 113 2.72 -24.65 11.85
N ASP A 114 3.52 -24.32 10.82
CA ASP A 114 4.81 -23.64 10.99
C ASP A 114 4.51 -22.19 11.40
N LYS A 115 4.29 -21.98 12.70
CA LYS A 115 4.37 -20.64 13.28
C LYS A 115 5.82 -20.18 13.24
N THR A 116 6.23 -19.64 12.09
CA THR A 116 7.14 -18.49 11.91
C THR A 116 7.48 -18.38 10.43
N GLY A 117 7.02 -17.29 9.80
CA GLY A 117 7.64 -16.75 8.60
C GLY A 117 9.01 -16.14 8.92
N GLU A 118 9.82 -16.80 9.73
CA GLU A 118 11.23 -16.45 9.90
C GLU A 118 11.96 -17.04 8.71
N ILE A 119 12.22 -16.20 7.70
CA ILE A 119 13.30 -16.45 6.76
C ILE A 119 14.55 -16.70 7.64
N SER A 120 15.11 -17.91 7.57
CA SER A 120 16.29 -18.24 8.37
C SER A 120 17.43 -17.28 8.00
N GLN A 121 18.38 -17.09 8.92
CA GLN A 121 19.50 -16.17 8.70
C GLN A 121 20.33 -16.58 7.48
N GLU A 122 20.39 -17.90 7.27
CA GLU A 122 21.04 -18.55 6.15
C GLU A 122 20.32 -18.21 4.83
N ASP A 123 18.98 -18.30 4.77
CA ASP A 123 18.19 -17.98 3.57
C ASP A 123 18.31 -16.49 3.18
N LEU A 124 18.24 -15.57 4.15
CA LEU A 124 18.40 -14.14 3.85
C LEU A 124 19.81 -13.81 3.34
N SER A 125 20.84 -14.39 3.95
CA SER A 125 22.24 -14.17 3.55
C SER A 125 22.51 -14.73 2.16
N GLU A 126 21.96 -15.90 1.82
CA GLU A 126 22.03 -16.48 0.48
C GLU A 126 21.32 -15.61 -0.56
N ARG A 127 20.15 -15.06 -0.24
CA ARG A 127 19.44 -14.13 -1.14
C ARG A 127 20.23 -12.84 -1.37
N ILE A 128 20.84 -12.27 -0.34
CA ILE A 128 21.71 -11.09 -0.45
C ILE A 128 22.94 -11.41 -1.32
N LYS A 129 23.54 -12.59 -1.13
CA LYS A 129 24.66 -13.08 -1.95
C LYS A 129 24.26 -13.23 -3.42
N LYS A 130 23.09 -13.81 -3.69
CA LYS A 130 22.58 -13.92 -5.06
C LYS A 130 22.39 -12.55 -5.72
N LEU A 131 21.85 -11.57 -5.01
CA LEU A 131 21.70 -10.20 -5.54
C LEU A 131 23.05 -9.53 -5.82
N TYR A 132 24.09 -9.88 -5.07
CA TYR A 132 25.46 -9.46 -5.38
C TYR A 132 26.01 -10.15 -6.63
N GLU A 133 25.81 -11.46 -6.77
CA GLU A 133 26.20 -12.25 -7.95
C GLU A 133 25.47 -11.82 -9.23
N ASP A 134 24.19 -11.45 -9.11
CA ASP A 134 23.35 -10.91 -10.20
C ASP A 134 23.66 -9.43 -10.50
N GLU A 135 24.72 -8.87 -9.91
CA GLU A 135 25.14 -7.46 -10.02
C GLU A 135 24.07 -6.42 -9.63
N VAL A 136 23.04 -6.83 -8.89
CA VAL A 136 22.05 -5.90 -8.31
C VAL A 136 22.70 -5.06 -7.21
N PHE A 137 23.63 -5.66 -6.46
CA PHE A 137 24.38 -4.98 -5.41
C PHE A 137 25.84 -4.80 -5.82
N SER A 138 26.37 -3.60 -5.60
CA SER A 138 27.81 -3.38 -5.47
C SER A 138 28.35 -4.12 -4.24
N LYS A 139 29.67 -4.22 -4.14
CA LYS A 139 30.33 -4.78 -2.95
C LYS A 139 29.97 -4.00 -1.67
N GLU A 140 29.89 -2.68 -1.77
CA GLU A 140 29.55 -1.81 -0.64
C GLU A 140 28.11 -2.07 -0.15
N ILE A 141 27.15 -2.17 -1.06
CA ILE A 141 25.76 -2.50 -0.70
C ILE A 141 25.66 -3.92 -0.15
N TYR A 142 26.34 -4.89 -0.75
CA TYR A 142 26.36 -6.26 -0.25
C TYR A 142 26.81 -6.33 1.22
N GLU A 143 27.93 -5.67 1.55
CA GLU A 143 28.43 -5.62 2.92
C GLU A 143 27.48 -4.87 3.87
N LEU A 144 26.87 -3.77 3.41
CA LEU A 144 25.87 -3.02 4.17
C LEU A 144 24.66 -3.89 4.51
N GLU A 145 24.13 -4.64 3.54
CA GLU A 145 22.97 -5.50 3.74
C GLU A 145 23.26 -6.63 4.74
N LEU A 146 24.47 -7.21 4.71
CA LEU A 146 24.86 -8.22 5.71
C LEU A 146 24.96 -7.64 7.12
N LYS A 147 25.51 -6.43 7.28
CA LYS A 147 25.64 -5.76 8.59
C LYS A 147 24.29 -5.41 9.22
N LEU A 148 23.26 -5.20 8.40
CA LEU A 148 21.91 -4.89 8.87
C LEU A 148 21.18 -6.09 9.48
N ILE A 149 21.44 -7.32 9.02
CA ILE A 149 20.75 -8.53 9.50
C ILE A 149 20.70 -8.60 11.04
N PRO A 150 21.84 -8.53 11.77
CA PRO A 150 21.80 -8.60 13.23
C PRO A 150 21.13 -7.38 13.88
N ILE A 151 21.15 -6.21 13.24
CA ILE A 151 20.51 -4.99 13.75
C ILE A 151 19.00 -5.13 13.66
N LEU A 152 18.47 -5.54 12.51
CA LEU A 152 17.04 -5.75 12.30
C LEU A 152 16.52 -6.79 13.29
N ARG A 153 17.22 -7.92 13.45
CA ARG A 153 16.84 -8.93 14.45
C ARG A 153 16.83 -8.40 15.89
N ALA A 154 17.79 -7.56 16.25
CA ALA A 154 17.79 -6.93 17.56
C ALA A 154 16.56 -6.01 17.73
N MET A 155 16.21 -5.23 16.72
CA MET A 155 15.00 -4.39 16.73
C MET A 155 13.72 -5.23 16.84
N GLU A 156 13.61 -6.32 16.07
CA GLU A 156 12.48 -7.24 16.09
C GLU A 156 12.32 -7.90 17.46
N ASN A 157 13.43 -8.38 18.05
CA ASN A 157 13.44 -9.01 19.38
C ASN A 157 13.07 -8.02 20.50
N VAL A 158 13.53 -6.77 20.39
CA VAL A 158 13.19 -5.73 21.36
C VAL A 158 11.71 -5.35 21.22
N GLY A 159 11.21 -5.11 20.01
CA GLY A 159 9.84 -4.65 19.77
C GLY A 159 9.56 -3.25 20.35
N ILE A 160 8.33 -2.74 20.25
CA ILE A 160 7.92 -1.44 20.80
C ILE A 160 6.79 -1.60 21.81
N LYS A 161 6.91 -0.96 22.99
CA LYS A 161 5.93 -1.10 24.07
C LYS A 161 4.66 -0.28 23.80
N ILE A 162 3.52 -0.85 24.18
CA ILE A 162 2.20 -0.20 24.12
C ILE A 162 1.52 -0.12 25.47
N ASP A 163 0.63 0.86 25.64
CA ASP A 163 -0.31 0.91 26.75
C ASP A 163 -1.65 0.30 26.35
N LYS A 164 -1.86 -0.98 26.69
CA LYS A 164 -3.11 -1.70 26.42
C LYS A 164 -4.35 -1.00 27.00
N LYS A 165 -4.23 -0.28 28.12
CA LYS A 165 -5.36 0.46 28.71
C LYS A 165 -5.71 1.69 27.87
N SER A 166 -4.70 2.41 27.38
CA SER A 166 -4.90 3.53 26.45
C SER A 166 -5.52 3.06 25.14
N PHE A 167 -5.07 1.93 24.58
CA PHE A 167 -5.70 1.31 23.40
C PHE A 167 -7.17 0.92 23.65
N ALA A 168 -7.50 0.31 24.78
CA ALA A 168 -8.89 -0.03 25.13
C ALA A 168 -9.79 1.20 25.30
N LYS A 169 -9.24 2.32 25.82
CA LYS A 169 -9.95 3.60 25.88
C LYS A 169 -10.19 4.17 24.48
N LEU A 170 -9.15 4.15 23.64
CA LEU A 170 -9.20 4.64 22.27
C LEU A 170 -10.20 3.84 21.42
N GLU A 171 -10.27 2.52 21.61
CA GLU A 171 -11.25 1.65 20.97
C GLU A 171 -12.70 2.10 21.24
N LYS A 172 -13.03 2.36 22.51
CA LYS A 172 -14.36 2.84 22.91
C LYS A 172 -14.67 4.22 22.34
N GLU A 173 -13.67 5.09 22.24
CA GLU A 173 -13.84 6.45 21.71
C GLU A 173 -14.07 6.42 20.20
N VAL A 174 -13.22 5.72 19.45
CA VAL A 174 -13.31 5.60 17.99
C VAL A 174 -14.58 4.86 17.58
N SER A 175 -14.96 3.77 18.28
CA SER A 175 -16.20 3.04 17.98
C SER A 175 -17.45 3.93 18.12
N LYS A 176 -17.48 4.80 19.14
CA LYS A 176 -18.56 5.79 19.31
C LYS A 176 -18.61 6.80 18.17
N GLU A 177 -17.47 7.32 17.73
CA GLU A 177 -17.40 8.28 16.63
C GLU A 177 -17.76 7.65 15.27
N ILE A 178 -17.32 6.41 15.02
CA ILE A 178 -17.74 5.62 13.86
C ILE A 178 -19.27 5.49 13.85
N THR A 179 -19.88 5.08 14.96
CA THR A 179 -21.34 4.92 15.06
C THR A 179 -22.09 6.25 14.83
N LYS A 180 -21.55 7.37 15.32
CA LYS A 180 -22.13 8.71 15.07
C LYS A 180 -22.05 9.08 13.59
N LEU A 181 -20.92 8.83 12.93
CA LEU A 181 -20.74 9.08 11.51
C LEU A 181 -21.65 8.21 10.65
N GLU A 182 -21.81 6.92 10.98
CA GLU A 182 -22.73 6.02 10.28
C GLU A 182 -24.15 6.59 10.27
N LYS A 183 -24.68 6.96 11.45
CA LYS A 183 -26.00 7.58 11.56
C LYS A 183 -26.13 8.87 10.75
N LYS A 184 -25.08 9.69 10.71
CA LYS A 184 -25.05 10.94 9.94
C LYS A 184 -25.03 10.67 8.44
N ILE A 185 -24.31 9.65 7.99
CA ILE A 185 -24.24 9.21 6.59
C ILE A 185 -25.58 8.62 6.15
N TYR A 186 -26.22 7.77 6.97
CA TYR A 186 -27.55 7.23 6.70
C TYR A 186 -28.60 8.33 6.59
N LYS A 187 -28.58 9.31 7.50
CA LYS A 187 -29.48 10.48 7.42
C LYS A 187 -29.29 11.29 6.15
N LYS A 188 -28.04 11.48 5.69
CA LYS A 188 -27.73 12.25 4.46
C LYS A 188 -28.00 11.47 3.17
N SER A 189 -27.91 10.16 3.20
CA SER A 189 -28.19 9.28 2.04
C SER A 189 -29.65 8.84 1.95
N GLY A 190 -30.44 9.04 3.02
CA GLY A 190 -31.85 8.67 3.10
C GLY A 190 -32.09 7.15 3.07
N SER A 191 -31.08 6.34 3.39
CA SER A 191 -31.20 4.87 3.54
C SER A 191 -30.01 4.31 4.30
N GLU A 192 -30.20 3.15 4.92
CA GLU A 192 -29.11 2.35 5.47
C GLU A 192 -28.50 1.46 4.38
N PHE A 193 -27.18 1.31 4.42
CA PHE A 193 -26.42 0.48 3.48
C PHE A 193 -25.04 0.17 4.07
N ASN A 194 -24.31 -0.78 3.49
CA ASN A 194 -22.94 -1.07 3.89
C ASN A 194 -21.99 0.00 3.32
N ILE A 195 -21.58 0.95 4.16
CA ILE A 195 -20.66 2.05 3.81
C ILE A 195 -19.29 1.53 3.33
N ASN A 196 -18.88 0.32 3.75
CA ASN A 196 -17.63 -0.31 3.35
C ASN A 196 -17.73 -1.03 1.99
N SER A 197 -18.95 -1.24 1.47
CA SER A 197 -19.15 -1.84 0.14
C SER A 197 -18.99 -0.79 -0.94
N SER A 198 -17.95 -0.93 -1.77
CA SER A 198 -17.69 0.04 -2.82
C SER A 198 -18.81 0.16 -3.85
N LYS A 199 -19.50 -0.96 -4.10
CA LYS A 199 -20.64 -0.99 -5.01
C LYS A 199 -21.82 -0.19 -4.44
N GLN A 200 -22.24 -0.51 -3.21
CA GLN A 200 -23.39 0.16 -2.58
C GLN A 200 -23.11 1.65 -2.37
N LEU A 201 -21.90 2.03 -1.94
CA LEU A 201 -21.57 3.44 -1.79
C LEU A 201 -21.57 4.17 -3.14
N SER A 202 -21.08 3.54 -4.21
CA SER A 202 -21.13 4.11 -5.56
C SER A 202 -22.57 4.33 -6.03
N GLU A 203 -23.46 3.35 -5.84
CA GLU A 203 -24.89 3.45 -6.17
C GLU A 203 -25.56 4.61 -5.40
N ILE A 204 -25.31 4.72 -4.09
CA ILE A 204 -25.85 5.81 -3.28
C ILE A 204 -25.37 7.19 -3.75
N LEU A 205 -24.08 7.34 -4.03
CA LEU A 205 -23.51 8.64 -4.41
C LEU A 205 -23.97 9.10 -5.80
N PHE A 206 -23.95 8.22 -6.80
CA PHE A 206 -24.15 8.64 -8.19
C PHE A 206 -25.57 8.38 -8.70
N GLU A 207 -26.26 7.35 -8.23
CA GLU A 207 -27.62 7.04 -8.67
C GLU A 207 -28.67 7.72 -7.78
N LYS A 208 -28.54 7.57 -6.45
CA LYS A 208 -29.53 8.11 -5.51
C LYS A 208 -29.35 9.60 -5.22
N LEU A 209 -28.12 10.03 -4.95
CA LEU A 209 -27.82 11.44 -4.66
C LEU A 209 -27.51 12.26 -5.92
N GLY A 210 -27.33 11.60 -7.07
CA GLY A 210 -27.13 12.26 -8.37
C GLY A 210 -25.84 13.06 -8.48
N LEU A 211 -24.79 12.70 -7.73
CA LEU A 211 -23.49 13.38 -7.83
C LEU A 211 -22.86 13.13 -9.21
N SER A 212 -22.02 14.08 -9.66
CA SER A 212 -21.40 13.97 -10.96
C SER A 212 -20.29 12.91 -10.96
N ALA A 213 -20.41 11.90 -11.81
CA ALA A 213 -19.35 10.92 -12.04
C ALA A 213 -18.29 11.42 -13.07
N LYS A 214 -18.42 12.66 -13.56
CA LYS A 214 -17.57 13.18 -14.64
C LYS A 214 -16.12 13.35 -14.17
N GLY A 215 -15.17 12.73 -14.89
CA GLY A 215 -13.74 12.80 -14.55
C GLY A 215 -13.28 11.83 -13.44
N LEU A 216 -14.18 10.94 -13.00
CA LEU A 216 -13.82 9.86 -12.07
C LEU A 216 -13.38 8.61 -12.82
N LYS A 217 -12.39 7.91 -12.25
CA LYS A 217 -11.95 6.61 -12.79
C LYS A 217 -12.99 5.53 -12.52
N LYS A 218 -13.03 4.49 -13.35
CA LYS A 218 -13.77 3.25 -13.08
C LYS A 218 -12.83 2.16 -12.61
N THR A 219 -13.33 1.30 -11.73
CA THR A 219 -12.65 0.05 -11.35
C THR A 219 -12.65 -0.94 -12.52
N PRO A 220 -11.82 -1.99 -12.51
CA PRO A 220 -11.86 -3.03 -13.55
C PRO A 220 -13.25 -3.65 -13.75
N GLY A 221 -14.07 -3.70 -12.68
CA GLY A 221 -15.46 -4.17 -12.74
C GLY A 221 -16.47 -3.13 -13.23
N GLY A 222 -16.04 -2.01 -13.80
CA GLY A 222 -16.91 -0.98 -14.39
C GLY A 222 -17.60 -0.03 -13.41
N VAL A 223 -17.52 -0.29 -12.10
CA VAL A 223 -18.06 0.57 -11.04
C VAL A 223 -17.23 1.84 -10.91
N VAL A 224 -17.89 2.99 -10.73
CA VAL A 224 -17.21 4.28 -10.49
C VAL A 224 -16.35 4.16 -9.24
N SER A 225 -15.08 4.54 -9.36
CA SER A 225 -14.13 4.44 -8.26
C SER A 225 -14.48 5.45 -7.18
N ILE A 226 -14.57 4.92 -5.97
CA ILE A 226 -14.74 5.71 -4.75
C ILE A 226 -13.46 5.69 -3.92
N ALA A 227 -12.27 5.53 -4.52
CA ALA A 227 -11.01 5.63 -3.79
C ALA A 227 -10.88 7.03 -3.14
N ALA A 228 -10.04 7.17 -2.10
CA ALA A 228 -9.89 8.44 -1.37
C ALA A 228 -9.63 9.63 -2.31
N GLY A 229 -8.65 9.53 -3.23
CA GLY A 229 -8.35 10.58 -4.20
C GLY A 229 -9.41 10.80 -5.29
N GLU A 230 -10.39 9.90 -5.44
CA GLU A 230 -11.55 10.12 -6.32
C GLU A 230 -12.70 10.79 -5.55
N LEU A 231 -12.93 10.40 -4.28
CA LEU A 231 -13.88 11.09 -3.40
C LEU A 231 -13.45 12.52 -3.07
N GLU A 232 -12.16 12.79 -2.94
CA GLU A 232 -11.64 14.14 -2.69
C GLU A 232 -12.07 15.16 -3.74
N LYS A 233 -12.21 14.74 -5.00
CA LYS A 233 -12.70 15.60 -6.10
C LYS A 233 -14.15 16.05 -5.91
N LEU A 234 -14.92 15.31 -5.10
CA LEU A 234 -16.34 15.55 -4.86
C LEU A 234 -16.60 16.31 -3.54
N GLN A 235 -15.55 16.72 -2.82
CA GLN A 235 -15.71 17.34 -1.50
C GLN A 235 -16.62 18.58 -1.52
N ASP A 236 -16.59 19.34 -2.61
CA ASP A 236 -17.38 20.56 -2.79
C ASP A 236 -18.80 20.28 -3.30
N GLU A 237 -19.08 19.09 -3.84
CA GLU A 237 -20.39 18.73 -4.38
C GLU A 237 -21.40 18.39 -3.26
N HIS A 238 -20.95 17.71 -2.20
CA HIS A 238 -21.87 17.32 -1.13
C HIS A 238 -21.21 17.10 0.24
N LYS A 239 -21.86 17.59 1.29
CA LYS A 239 -21.41 17.45 2.70
C LYS A 239 -21.30 16.00 3.19
N ILE A 240 -21.80 15.01 2.45
CA ILE A 240 -21.66 13.58 2.78
C ILE A 240 -20.22 13.09 2.55
N ILE A 241 -19.51 13.70 1.59
CA ILE A 241 -18.17 13.27 1.19
C ILE A 241 -17.17 13.46 2.34
N LYS A 242 -17.22 14.60 3.03
CA LYS A 242 -16.38 14.87 4.21
C LYS A 242 -16.61 13.85 5.33
N ASP A 243 -17.86 13.47 5.59
CA ASP A 243 -18.19 12.47 6.61
C ASP A 243 -17.73 11.06 6.18
N LEU A 244 -17.82 10.72 4.90
CA LEU A 244 -17.36 9.44 4.34
C LEU A 244 -15.84 9.29 4.41
N LEU A 245 -15.09 10.36 4.10
CA LEU A 245 -13.64 10.37 4.20
C LEU A 245 -13.19 10.14 5.65
N LEU A 246 -13.80 10.87 6.61
CA LEU A 246 -13.52 10.68 8.04
C LEU A 246 -13.95 9.29 8.53
N TYR A 247 -15.11 8.79 8.10
CA TYR A 247 -15.56 7.43 8.45
C TYR A 247 -14.54 6.38 8.04
N ARG A 248 -14.02 6.47 6.80
CA ARG A 248 -13.04 5.51 6.29
C ARG A 248 -11.69 5.61 6.98
N GLU A 249 -11.25 6.83 7.28
CA GLU A 249 -10.05 7.07 8.07
C GLU A 249 -10.17 6.38 9.43
N LEU A 250 -11.24 6.66 10.17
CA LEU A 250 -11.51 6.06 11.48
C LEU A 250 -11.68 4.55 11.39
N ARG A 251 -12.38 4.04 10.38
CA ARG A 251 -12.57 2.61 10.20
C ARG A 251 -11.26 1.90 9.91
N LYS A 252 -10.43 2.46 9.03
CA LYS A 252 -9.07 1.94 8.76
C LYS A 252 -8.26 1.94 10.03
N ILE A 253 -8.30 3.04 10.79
CA ILE A 253 -7.60 3.16 12.07
C ILE A 253 -8.04 2.06 13.05
N TYR A 254 -9.35 1.86 13.17
CA TYR A 254 -9.97 0.91 14.07
C TYR A 254 -9.58 -0.54 13.72
N THR A 255 -9.82 -0.95 12.47
CA THR A 255 -9.62 -2.34 12.04
C THR A 255 -8.16 -2.70 11.79
N THR A 256 -7.29 -1.74 11.49
CA THR A 256 -5.88 -2.01 11.16
C THR A 256 -4.98 -1.88 12.38
N TYR A 257 -5.26 -0.94 13.29
CA TYR A 257 -4.37 -0.63 14.39
C TYR A 257 -5.02 -0.85 15.76
N ILE A 258 -6.15 -0.22 16.05
CA ILE A 258 -6.66 -0.18 17.43
C ILE A 258 -7.07 -1.56 17.94
N THR A 259 -7.83 -2.34 17.15
CA THR A 259 -8.29 -3.66 17.56
C THR A 259 -7.18 -4.72 17.49
N PRO A 260 -6.33 -4.80 16.43
CA PRO A 260 -5.36 -5.89 16.31
C PRO A 260 -4.11 -5.72 17.18
N LEU A 261 -3.56 -4.51 17.32
CA LEU A 261 -2.25 -4.30 17.93
C LEU A 261 -2.15 -4.80 19.39
N PRO A 262 -3.14 -4.58 20.27
CA PRO A 262 -3.10 -5.12 21.63
C PRO A 262 -3.06 -6.65 21.69
N GLY A 263 -3.67 -7.33 20.72
CA GLY A 263 -3.66 -8.79 20.61
C GLY A 263 -2.38 -9.37 20.01
N MET A 264 -1.56 -8.54 19.38
CA MET A 264 -0.25 -8.90 18.82
C MET A 264 0.92 -8.64 19.79
N ALA A 265 0.66 -7.97 20.91
CA ALA A 265 1.69 -7.67 21.90
C ALA A 265 2.02 -8.90 22.77
N ASP A 266 3.29 -9.04 23.14
CA ASP A 266 3.81 -10.10 24.00
C ASP A 266 3.35 -9.94 25.47
N SER A 267 3.90 -10.78 26.36
CA SER A 267 3.64 -10.71 27.81
C SER A 267 4.14 -9.42 28.47
N ASN A 268 5.07 -8.70 27.84
CA ASN A 268 5.63 -7.44 28.31
C ASN A 268 4.97 -6.22 27.65
N ASP A 269 3.85 -6.42 26.95
CA ASP A 269 3.14 -5.40 26.17
C ASP A 269 3.99 -4.79 25.03
N ARG A 270 4.92 -5.57 24.46
CA ARG A 270 5.74 -5.15 23.31
C ARG A 270 5.23 -5.78 22.02
N ILE A 271 5.18 -4.98 20.97
CA ILE A 271 4.81 -5.41 19.63
C ILE A 271 6.09 -5.63 18.83
N HIS A 272 6.20 -6.81 18.26
CA HIS A 272 7.33 -7.22 17.44
C HIS A 272 6.90 -7.19 15.98
N THR A 273 7.38 -6.21 15.23
CA THR A 273 7.22 -6.16 13.77
C THR A 273 8.33 -6.97 13.11
N THR A 274 8.13 -7.42 11.87
CA THR A 274 9.19 -8.02 11.06
C THR A 274 9.59 -7.06 9.95
N PHE A 275 10.90 -6.83 9.80
CA PHE A 275 11.45 -5.96 8.76
C PHE A 275 11.87 -6.78 7.53
N ASP A 276 11.22 -6.53 6.40
CA ASP A 276 11.66 -7.07 5.12
C ASP A 276 12.68 -6.13 4.48
N GLN A 277 13.95 -6.53 4.56
CA GLN A 277 15.09 -5.81 4.01
C GLN A 277 15.18 -5.84 2.48
N LEU A 278 14.59 -6.85 1.84
CA LEU A 278 14.61 -7.08 0.39
C LEU A 278 13.22 -6.90 -0.26
N GLY A 279 12.24 -6.43 0.50
CA GLY A 279 10.84 -6.36 0.08
C GLY A 279 10.52 -5.25 -0.91
N THR A 280 11.34 -4.20 -0.95
CA THR A 280 11.12 -3.04 -1.82
C THR A 280 12.18 -2.96 -2.93
N THR A 281 11.76 -2.56 -4.12
CA THR A 281 12.66 -2.36 -5.27
C THR A 281 13.57 -1.13 -5.14
N THR A 282 13.31 -0.26 -4.16
CA THR A 282 14.13 0.93 -3.90
C THR A 282 15.09 0.71 -2.73
N GLY A 283 15.21 -0.51 -2.19
CA GLY A 283 16.09 -0.78 -1.05
C GLY A 283 15.59 -0.24 0.31
N ARG A 284 14.41 0.39 0.38
CA ARG A 284 13.75 0.75 1.65
C ARG A 284 13.40 -0.51 2.42
N LEU A 285 13.51 -0.47 3.75
CA LEU A 285 12.90 -1.49 4.60
C LEU A 285 11.38 -1.39 4.50
N SER A 286 10.70 -2.52 4.55
CA SER A 286 9.26 -2.56 4.79
C SER A 286 8.98 -3.34 6.07
N SER A 287 7.81 -3.12 6.68
CA SER A 287 7.42 -3.79 7.91
C SER A 287 6.11 -4.55 7.76
N PHE A 288 6.00 -5.72 8.38
CA PHE A 288 4.79 -6.55 8.38
C PHE A 288 4.62 -7.27 9.72
N SER A 289 3.42 -7.81 9.94
CA SER A 289 3.05 -8.59 11.13
C SER A 289 3.39 -7.96 12.50
N PRO A 290 3.03 -6.69 12.80
CA PRO A 290 2.23 -5.74 12.01
C PRO A 290 3.08 -4.70 11.26
N ASN A 291 2.49 -4.00 10.29
CA ASN A 291 3.17 -2.89 9.61
C ASN A 291 3.17 -1.62 10.48
N LEU A 292 4.29 -1.37 11.16
CA LEU A 292 4.49 -0.21 12.04
C LEU A 292 5.01 1.04 11.32
N GLN A 293 5.45 0.91 10.06
CA GLN A 293 5.86 2.07 9.25
C GLN A 293 4.66 2.92 8.82
N ASN A 294 3.49 2.31 8.65
CA ASN A 294 2.28 2.98 8.17
C ASN A 294 1.37 3.51 9.28
N ILE A 295 1.85 3.65 10.52
CA ILE A 295 1.05 4.23 11.61
C ILE A 295 0.76 5.72 11.28
N PRO A 296 -0.52 6.14 11.21
CA PRO A 296 -0.88 7.50 10.82
C PRO A 296 -0.18 8.56 11.67
N VAL A 297 0.37 9.58 11.01
CA VAL A 297 1.02 10.75 11.65
C VAL A 297 0.05 11.91 11.81
N LEU A 298 -0.74 12.17 10.75
CA LEU A 298 -1.58 13.37 10.63
C LEU A 298 -2.95 13.16 11.27
N GLY A 299 -3.51 14.25 11.79
CA GLY A 299 -4.84 14.30 12.40
C GLY A 299 -4.85 13.89 13.88
N ASP A 300 -5.91 14.32 14.58
CA ASP A 300 -6.07 14.08 16.03
C ASP A 300 -6.03 12.59 16.37
N TRP A 301 -6.57 11.74 15.49
CA TRP A 301 -6.60 10.30 15.69
C TRP A 301 -5.24 9.63 15.47
N GLY A 302 -4.45 10.10 14.49
CA GLY A 302 -3.09 9.62 14.29
C GLY A 302 -2.22 9.88 15.53
N SER A 303 -2.27 11.10 16.06
CA SER A 303 -1.58 11.47 17.30
C SER A 303 -2.05 10.62 18.50
N LYS A 304 -3.35 10.37 18.65
CA LYS A 304 -3.89 9.50 19.72
C LYS A 304 -3.41 8.05 19.62
N ILE A 305 -3.34 7.46 18.43
CA ILE A 305 -2.82 6.10 18.24
C ILE A 305 -1.33 6.06 18.59
N ARG A 306 -0.53 7.01 18.07
CA ARG A 306 0.89 7.11 18.41
C ARG A 306 1.10 7.35 19.90
N GLY A 307 0.20 8.05 20.57
CA GLY A 307 0.20 8.21 22.04
C GLY A 307 -0.02 6.91 22.82
N GLY A 308 -0.53 5.86 22.18
CA GLY A 308 -0.63 4.51 22.77
C GLY A 308 0.70 3.75 22.80
N PHE A 309 1.71 4.18 22.03
CA PHE A 309 3.06 3.64 22.08
C PHE A 309 3.86 4.41 23.13
N ILE A 310 4.43 3.69 24.08
CA ILE A 310 5.07 4.22 25.28
C ILE A 310 6.45 3.61 25.46
N THR A 311 7.26 4.23 26.30
CA THR A 311 8.54 3.66 26.71
C THR A 311 8.44 2.83 27.99
N GLU A 312 9.50 2.09 28.29
CA GLU A 312 9.75 1.58 29.64
C GLU A 312 9.96 2.72 30.65
N LYS A 313 9.69 2.44 31.94
CA LYS A 313 9.90 3.42 33.00
C LYS A 313 11.39 3.76 33.10
N GLY A 314 11.71 5.06 33.11
CA GLY A 314 13.10 5.55 33.11
C GLY A 314 13.69 5.71 31.71
N TYR A 315 12.90 5.51 30.65
CA TYR A 315 13.31 5.69 29.26
C TYR A 315 12.47 6.76 28.56
N LYS A 316 13.06 7.36 27.53
CA LYS A 316 12.40 8.24 26.56
C LYS A 316 12.65 7.78 25.14
N PHE A 317 11.70 8.11 24.28
CA PHE A 317 11.92 8.02 22.85
C PHE A 317 12.82 9.15 22.38
N LEU A 318 13.76 8.83 21.49
CA LEU A 318 14.50 9.78 20.68
C LEU A 318 14.25 9.48 19.21
N SER A 319 13.70 10.44 18.49
CA SER A 319 13.43 10.37 17.06
C SER A 319 14.43 11.25 16.31
N PHE A 320 14.98 10.71 15.23
CA PHE A 320 15.92 11.39 14.34
C PHE A 320 15.38 11.29 12.91
N ASP A 321 14.95 12.42 12.34
CA ASP A 321 14.32 12.49 11.02
C ASP A 321 15.17 13.33 10.07
N TYR A 322 15.55 12.78 8.91
CA TYR A 322 16.27 13.55 7.91
C TYR A 322 15.37 14.60 7.26
N SER A 323 15.76 15.87 7.40
CA SER A 323 15.05 16.99 6.79
C SER A 323 15.26 17.00 5.28
N GLN A 324 14.19 16.71 4.53
CA GLN A 324 14.14 16.88 3.06
C GLN A 324 15.20 16.08 2.30
N MET A 325 15.50 14.85 2.77
CA MET A 325 16.58 14.01 2.24
C MET A 325 16.56 13.87 0.71
N GLU A 326 15.40 13.57 0.10
CA GLU A 326 15.30 13.35 -1.34
C GLU A 326 15.63 14.62 -2.17
N LEU A 327 15.29 15.82 -1.68
CA LEU A 327 15.62 17.08 -2.36
C LEU A 327 17.09 17.43 -2.25
N ARG A 328 17.71 17.17 -1.09
CA ARG A 328 19.15 17.32 -0.89
C ARG A 328 19.91 16.37 -1.83
N LEU A 329 19.45 15.12 -1.93
CA LEU A 329 20.01 14.16 -2.87
C LEU A 329 19.86 14.59 -4.33
N ALA A 330 18.70 15.13 -4.71
CA ALA A 330 18.49 15.67 -6.05
C ALA A 330 19.50 16.79 -6.38
N ALA A 331 19.67 17.75 -5.46
CA ALA A 331 20.67 18.81 -5.61
C ALA A 331 22.11 18.27 -5.72
N HIS A 332 22.42 17.19 -5.01
CA HIS A 332 23.72 16.54 -5.08
C HIS A 332 23.96 15.82 -6.42
N VAL A 333 23.05 14.92 -6.82
CA VAL A 333 23.25 14.08 -8.03
C VAL A 333 23.16 14.90 -9.31
N ALA A 334 22.26 15.88 -9.36
CA ALA A 334 22.16 16.80 -10.48
C ALA A 334 23.28 17.84 -10.49
N LYS A 335 24.02 17.98 -9.38
CA LYS A 335 25.05 19.01 -9.18
C LYS A 335 24.50 20.42 -9.37
N GLU A 336 23.28 20.67 -8.90
CA GLU A 336 22.56 21.94 -9.06
C GLU A 336 23.10 23.01 -8.08
N PRO A 337 23.89 24.01 -8.54
CA PRO A 337 24.61 24.92 -7.65
C PRO A 337 23.69 25.76 -6.76
N GLN A 338 22.55 26.23 -7.30
CA GLN A 338 21.68 27.10 -6.52
C GLN A 338 20.99 26.34 -5.38
N MET A 339 20.54 25.10 -5.64
CA MET A 339 19.98 24.27 -4.58
C MET A 339 21.03 23.93 -3.52
N GLN A 340 22.26 23.61 -3.95
CA GLN A 340 23.37 23.33 -3.04
C GLN A 340 23.69 24.53 -2.13
N GLU A 341 23.70 25.74 -2.70
CA GLU A 341 23.90 26.98 -1.95
C GLU A 341 22.76 27.24 -0.94
N SER A 342 21.49 27.12 -1.37
CA SER A 342 20.34 27.31 -0.49
C SER A 342 20.34 26.33 0.68
N PHE A 343 20.65 25.05 0.44
CA PHE A 343 20.80 24.08 1.54
C PHE A 343 21.98 24.40 2.46
N GLY A 344 23.09 24.90 1.92
CA GLY A 344 24.25 25.34 2.71
C GLY A 344 23.96 26.55 3.61
N LYS A 345 23.01 27.40 3.21
CA LYS A 345 22.53 28.56 4.01
C LYS A 345 21.40 28.22 4.98
N GLY A 346 20.85 27.01 4.95
CA GLY A 346 19.68 26.64 5.75
C GLY A 346 18.38 27.31 5.28
N GLU A 347 18.29 27.68 4.00
CA GLU A 347 17.09 28.29 3.43
C GLU A 347 15.98 27.26 3.21
N ASP A 348 14.71 27.69 3.33
CA ASP A 348 13.56 26.84 2.97
C ASP A 348 13.45 26.73 1.45
N ILE A 349 13.92 25.62 0.89
CA ILE A 349 13.94 25.38 -0.56
C ILE A 349 12.56 25.55 -1.20
N HIS A 350 11.46 25.19 -0.53
CA HIS A 350 10.12 25.37 -1.09
C HIS A 350 9.73 26.84 -1.16
N ARG A 351 10.14 27.64 -0.18
CA ARG A 351 9.93 29.09 -0.18
C ARG A 351 10.80 29.76 -1.26
N ILE A 352 12.03 29.29 -1.45
CA ILE A 352 12.91 29.75 -2.55
C ILE A 352 12.31 29.40 -3.91
N THR A 353 11.88 28.15 -4.12
CA THR A 353 11.19 27.75 -5.36
C THR A 353 9.94 28.60 -5.60
N ALA A 354 9.11 28.83 -4.57
CA ALA A 354 7.95 29.69 -4.70
C ALA A 354 8.32 31.13 -5.04
N SER A 355 9.32 31.71 -4.37
CA SER A 355 9.80 33.06 -4.64
C SER A 355 10.19 33.24 -6.10
N VAL A 356 10.92 32.27 -6.66
CA VAL A 356 11.33 32.26 -8.06
C VAL A 356 10.12 32.15 -8.98
N VAL A 357 9.31 31.11 -8.80
CA VAL A 357 8.21 30.78 -9.73
C VAL A 357 7.13 31.85 -9.73
N PHE A 358 6.86 32.49 -8.59
CA PHE A 358 5.89 33.57 -8.49
C PHE A 358 6.50 34.97 -8.71
N GLY A 359 7.82 35.09 -8.92
CA GLY A 359 8.50 36.37 -9.11
C GLY A 359 8.38 37.33 -7.92
N ILE A 360 8.29 36.82 -6.69
CA ILE A 360 8.14 37.62 -5.46
C ILE A 360 9.27 37.34 -4.46
N PRO A 361 9.65 38.30 -3.61
CA PRO A 361 10.63 38.06 -2.55
C PRO A 361 10.23 36.90 -1.61
N PRO A 362 11.18 36.09 -1.09
CA PRO A 362 10.90 34.95 -0.22
C PRO A 362 10.02 35.31 0.98
N GLU A 363 10.12 36.52 1.52
CA GLU A 363 9.36 36.99 2.68
C GLU A 363 7.86 37.13 2.37
N LYS A 364 7.53 37.47 1.13
CA LYS A 364 6.15 37.65 0.65
C LYS A 364 5.49 36.35 0.21
N VAL A 365 6.22 35.23 0.21
CA VAL A 365 5.67 33.92 -0.13
C VAL A 365 4.62 33.50 0.91
N THR A 366 3.40 33.30 0.43
CA THR A 366 2.28 32.81 1.23
C THR A 366 2.39 31.30 1.47
N SER A 367 1.64 30.79 2.46
CA SER A 367 1.57 29.35 2.73
C SER A 367 1.05 28.55 1.54
N ASP A 368 0.13 29.10 0.74
CA ASP A 368 -0.40 28.46 -0.47
C ASP A 368 0.66 28.38 -1.58
N MET A 369 1.39 29.47 -1.82
CA MET A 369 2.51 29.48 -2.78
C MET A 369 3.58 28.47 -2.41
N ARG A 370 3.96 28.42 -1.12
CA ARG A 370 4.89 27.43 -0.59
C ARG A 370 4.37 26.00 -0.77
N TYR A 371 3.08 25.77 -0.54
CA TYR A 371 2.45 24.46 -0.73
C TYR A 371 2.52 24.02 -2.21
N ARG A 372 2.20 24.90 -3.16
CA ARG A 372 2.29 24.61 -4.60
C ARG A 372 3.73 24.33 -5.04
N ALA A 373 4.71 25.11 -4.56
CA ALA A 373 6.11 24.89 -4.83
C ALA A 373 6.65 23.59 -4.21
N LYS A 374 6.13 23.18 -3.04
CA LYS A 374 6.40 21.87 -2.47
C LYS A 374 5.88 20.76 -3.38
N ALA A 375 4.63 20.86 -3.83
CA ALA A 375 4.03 19.89 -4.76
C ALA A 375 4.84 19.79 -6.07
N LEU A 376 5.34 20.92 -6.59
CA LEU A 376 6.20 20.96 -7.77
C LEU A 376 7.53 20.25 -7.55
N ASN A 377 8.25 20.62 -6.48
CA ASN A 377 9.54 20.03 -6.12
C ASN A 377 9.45 18.50 -6.06
N PHE A 378 8.51 17.96 -5.28
CA PHE A 378 8.33 16.51 -5.20
C PHE A 378 7.81 15.91 -6.51
N GLY A 379 6.91 16.61 -7.20
CA GLY A 379 6.38 16.16 -8.49
C GLY A 379 7.48 15.93 -9.51
N ILE A 380 8.38 16.90 -9.70
CA ILE A 380 9.47 16.81 -10.66
C ILE A 380 10.43 15.66 -10.29
N LEU A 381 10.78 15.49 -9.02
CA LEU A 381 11.63 14.39 -8.57
C LEU A 381 11.01 13.00 -8.80
N TYR A 382 9.69 12.90 -8.87
CA TYR A 382 8.97 11.66 -9.16
C TYR A 382 8.60 11.50 -10.64
N GLY A 383 9.14 12.34 -11.53
CA GLY A 383 8.83 12.30 -12.95
C GLY A 383 7.37 12.64 -13.26
N MET A 384 6.74 13.48 -12.44
CA MET A 384 5.40 13.99 -12.67
C MET A 384 5.41 14.91 -13.90
N GLY A 385 4.57 14.61 -14.88
CA GLY A 385 4.35 15.51 -16.02
C GLY A 385 3.39 16.65 -15.68
N GLU A 386 3.30 17.62 -16.59
CA GLU A 386 2.41 18.79 -16.56
C GLU A 386 0.98 18.48 -16.05
N VAL A 387 0.34 17.46 -16.61
CA VAL A 387 -1.04 17.06 -16.24
C VAL A 387 -1.12 16.60 -14.78
N GLY A 388 -0.10 15.89 -14.30
CA GLY A 388 -0.02 15.46 -12.91
C GLY A 388 0.16 16.65 -11.97
N PHE A 389 1.04 17.59 -12.36
CA PHE A 389 1.32 18.77 -11.56
C PHE A 389 0.11 19.68 -11.46
N ALA A 390 -0.55 20.01 -12.58
CA ALA A 390 -1.78 20.81 -12.62
C ALA A 390 -2.85 20.28 -11.65
N LYS A 391 -3.05 18.95 -11.65
CA LYS A 391 -4.00 18.30 -10.75
C LYS A 391 -3.58 18.40 -9.28
N SER A 392 -2.29 18.18 -8.97
CA SER A 392 -1.80 18.20 -7.59
C SER A 392 -1.78 19.60 -6.98
N ALA A 393 -1.45 20.61 -7.78
CA ALA A 393 -1.39 22.00 -7.40
C ALA A 393 -2.73 22.74 -7.54
N LYS A 394 -3.75 22.08 -8.11
CA LYS A 394 -5.09 22.65 -8.39
C LYS A 394 -5.03 23.93 -9.24
N ILE A 395 -4.24 23.91 -10.30
CA ILE A 395 -4.06 25.02 -11.26
C ILE A 395 -4.43 24.58 -12.68
N SER A 396 -4.55 25.55 -13.60
CA SER A 396 -4.74 25.25 -15.01
C SER A 396 -3.52 24.51 -15.59
N ARG A 397 -3.73 23.86 -16.74
CA ARG A 397 -2.67 23.16 -17.43
C ARG A 397 -1.60 24.14 -17.95
N GLU A 398 -2.05 25.27 -18.44
CA GLU A 398 -1.22 26.36 -18.94
C GLU A 398 -0.32 26.93 -17.84
N GLU A 399 -0.89 27.24 -16.66
CA GLU A 399 -0.12 27.67 -15.49
C GLU A 399 0.87 26.57 -15.05
N ALA A 400 0.46 25.31 -15.06
CA ALA A 400 1.36 24.20 -14.69
C ALA A 400 2.56 24.08 -15.63
N ARG A 401 2.37 24.32 -16.93
CA ARG A 401 3.46 24.35 -17.92
C ARG A 401 4.44 25.48 -17.63
N GLU A 402 3.93 26.70 -17.43
CA GLU A 402 4.75 27.87 -17.11
C GLU A 402 5.58 27.66 -15.85
N PHE A 403 4.98 27.11 -14.79
CA PHE A 403 5.67 26.79 -13.53
C PHE A 403 6.82 25.80 -13.72
N ILE A 404 6.62 24.78 -14.56
CA ILE A 404 7.65 23.77 -14.84
C ILE A 404 8.78 24.37 -15.67
N GLU A 405 8.44 25.22 -16.66
CA GLU A 405 9.42 25.93 -17.49
C GLU A 405 10.28 26.89 -16.64
N ASP A 406 9.67 27.72 -15.80
CA ASP A 406 10.38 28.63 -14.89
C ASP A 406 11.26 27.88 -13.89
N TYR A 407 10.78 26.74 -13.40
CA TYR A 407 11.55 25.87 -12.51
C TYR A 407 12.83 25.37 -13.19
N PHE A 408 12.74 24.82 -14.41
CA PHE A 408 13.92 24.30 -15.11
C PHE A 408 14.82 25.41 -15.64
N ALA A 409 14.28 26.57 -15.98
CA ALA A 409 15.10 27.74 -16.30
C ALA A 409 15.97 28.17 -15.12
N ARG A 410 15.48 27.98 -13.88
CA ARG A 410 16.21 28.33 -12.66
C ARG A 410 17.11 27.20 -12.15
N PHE A 411 16.68 25.95 -12.28
CA PHE A 411 17.42 24.75 -11.86
C PHE A 411 17.79 23.88 -13.08
N PRO A 412 18.60 24.39 -14.02
CA PRO A 412 18.86 23.73 -15.30
C PRO A 412 19.61 22.40 -15.16
N ALA A 413 20.38 22.22 -14.08
CA ALA A 413 21.12 20.98 -13.87
C ALA A 413 20.18 19.82 -13.52
N ILE A 414 19.01 20.10 -12.92
CA ILE A 414 17.96 19.10 -12.66
C ILE A 414 17.39 18.55 -13.96
N LEU A 415 17.07 19.42 -14.93
CA LEU A 415 16.57 18.97 -16.25
C LEU A 415 17.63 18.12 -16.96
N THR A 416 18.87 18.61 -16.98
CA THR A 416 20.01 17.90 -17.58
C THR A 416 20.18 16.50 -16.98
N TYR A 417 20.06 16.38 -15.65
CA TYR A 417 20.12 15.10 -14.97
C TYR A 417 18.97 14.16 -15.36
N ILE A 418 17.74 14.67 -15.44
CA ILE A 418 16.56 13.87 -15.82
C ILE A 418 16.71 13.33 -17.25
N GLU A 419 17.14 14.17 -18.19
CA GLU A 419 17.36 13.79 -19.59
C GLU A 419 18.48 12.75 -19.71
N ALA A 420 19.63 12.99 -19.06
CA ALA A 420 20.73 12.04 -19.03
C ALA A 420 20.32 10.69 -18.42
N MET A 421 19.49 10.68 -17.37
CA MET A 421 18.98 9.45 -16.76
C MET A 421 18.06 8.66 -17.71
N ARG A 422 17.23 9.36 -18.50
CA ARG A 422 16.38 8.74 -19.52
C ARG A 422 17.20 8.07 -20.60
N GLU A 423 18.25 8.73 -21.10
CA GLU A 423 19.17 8.15 -22.08
C GLU A 423 19.92 6.96 -21.49
N PHE A 424 20.44 7.09 -20.27
CA PHE A 424 21.15 6.02 -19.58
C PHE A 424 20.30 4.76 -19.44
N VAL A 425 19.07 4.88 -18.92
CA VAL A 425 18.19 3.72 -18.71
C VAL A 425 17.72 3.12 -20.04
N GLN A 426 17.56 3.92 -21.09
CA GLN A 426 17.21 3.46 -22.43
C GLN A 426 18.34 2.64 -23.08
N LEU A 427 19.60 2.89 -22.72
CA LEU A 427 20.75 2.14 -23.23
C LEU A 427 21.08 0.92 -22.37
N ASN A 428 21.03 1.07 -21.05
CA ASN A 428 21.52 0.06 -20.11
C ASN A 428 20.42 -0.83 -19.52
N GLY A 429 19.15 -0.42 -19.58
CA GLY A 429 18.02 -1.17 -19.04
C GLY A 429 17.91 -1.18 -17.50
N TYR A 430 18.75 -0.42 -16.80
CA TYR A 430 18.72 -0.27 -15.35
C TYR A 430 19.08 1.15 -14.90
N THR A 431 18.88 1.42 -13.61
CA THR A 431 19.38 2.62 -12.91
C THR A 431 20.13 2.22 -11.65
N GLU A 432 20.97 3.10 -11.11
CA GLU A 432 21.88 2.79 -10.00
C GLU A 432 21.87 3.91 -8.94
N THR A 433 21.98 3.55 -7.66
CA THR A 433 22.17 4.51 -6.55
C THR A 433 23.62 4.99 -6.48
N ILE A 434 23.91 6.03 -5.69
CA ILE A 434 25.31 6.52 -5.52
C ILE A 434 26.25 5.41 -5.04
N PHE A 435 25.73 4.48 -4.22
CA PHE A 435 26.50 3.40 -3.61
C PHE A 435 26.45 2.10 -4.41
N GLY A 436 25.79 2.10 -5.57
CA GLY A 436 25.82 0.98 -6.50
C GLY A 436 24.73 -0.08 -6.29
N ARG A 437 23.56 0.31 -5.79
CA ARG A 437 22.36 -0.54 -5.85
C ARG A 437 21.67 -0.34 -7.19
N ARG A 438 21.51 -1.40 -7.97
CA ARG A 438 20.83 -1.36 -9.27
C ARG A 438 19.35 -1.71 -9.16
N ARG A 439 18.57 -1.14 -10.08
CA ARG A 439 17.20 -1.54 -10.37
C ARG A 439 17.04 -1.67 -11.88
N TYR A 440 16.79 -2.90 -12.33
CA TYR A 440 16.43 -3.19 -13.72
C TYR A 440 15.01 -2.70 -14.01
N ILE A 441 14.82 -2.05 -15.17
CA ILE A 441 13.57 -1.40 -15.58
C ILE A 441 13.22 -1.85 -17.00
N PRO A 442 12.78 -3.11 -17.20
CA PRO A 442 12.42 -3.62 -18.53
C PRO A 442 11.27 -2.83 -19.18
N GLU A 443 10.44 -2.15 -18.39
CA GLU A 443 9.31 -1.34 -18.87
C GLU A 443 9.74 -0.22 -19.81
N ILE A 444 10.99 0.26 -19.73
CA ILE A 444 11.52 1.33 -20.59
C ILE A 444 11.50 0.94 -22.08
N HIS A 445 11.64 -0.35 -22.38
CA HIS A 445 11.62 -0.89 -23.75
C HIS A 445 10.22 -1.30 -24.22
N SER A 446 9.19 -1.07 -23.40
CA SER A 446 7.83 -1.45 -23.75
C SER A 446 7.29 -0.61 -24.91
N ARG A 447 6.60 -1.27 -25.85
CA ARG A 447 5.84 -0.59 -26.92
C ARG A 447 4.61 0.15 -26.38
N ALA A 448 4.13 -0.23 -25.19
CA ALA A 448 2.97 0.40 -24.58
C ALA A 448 3.38 1.74 -23.93
N PRO A 449 2.84 2.90 -24.38
CA PRO A 449 3.27 4.21 -23.88
C PRO A 449 3.11 4.38 -22.37
N GLN A 450 2.07 3.78 -21.78
CA GLN A 450 1.82 3.86 -20.34
C GLN A 450 2.86 3.11 -19.51
N LEU A 451 3.30 1.94 -19.99
CA LEU A 451 4.34 1.14 -19.32
C LEU A 451 5.70 1.83 -19.45
N ARG A 452 6.04 2.32 -20.65
CA ARG A 452 7.28 3.09 -20.86
C ARG A 452 7.34 4.34 -19.96
N ALA A 453 6.26 5.12 -19.91
CA ALA A 453 6.19 6.27 -19.02
C ALA A 453 6.28 5.88 -17.53
N ALA A 454 5.80 4.69 -17.15
CA ALA A 454 6.01 4.18 -15.79
C ALA A 454 7.49 3.82 -15.53
N GLY A 455 8.17 3.19 -16.50
CA GLY A 455 9.60 2.93 -16.44
C GLY A 455 10.43 4.21 -16.31
N GLU A 456 10.12 5.25 -17.09
CA GLU A 456 10.79 6.56 -17.01
C GLU A 456 10.65 7.18 -15.61
N ARG A 457 9.46 7.13 -15.01
CA ARG A 457 9.25 7.63 -13.64
C ARG A 457 10.05 6.82 -12.61
N MET A 458 10.10 5.49 -12.77
CA MET A 458 10.91 4.63 -11.91
C MET A 458 12.40 4.94 -12.04
N ALA A 459 12.87 5.25 -13.25
CA ALA A 459 14.27 5.57 -13.53
C ALA A 459 14.72 6.89 -12.87
N ILE A 460 13.85 7.90 -12.85
CA ILE A 460 14.14 9.18 -12.19
C ILE A 460 14.09 9.02 -10.67
N ASN A 461 13.09 8.30 -10.14
CA ASN A 461 12.88 8.16 -8.70
C ASN A 461 13.89 7.23 -8.02
N HIS A 462 14.26 6.11 -8.65
CA HIS A 462 15.06 5.07 -8.00
C HIS A 462 16.43 5.56 -7.50
N PRO A 463 17.26 6.28 -8.29
CA PRO A 463 18.54 6.77 -7.80
C PRO A 463 18.42 7.66 -6.57
N LEU A 464 17.37 8.48 -6.47
CA LEU A 464 17.15 9.37 -5.34
C LEU A 464 16.65 8.59 -4.12
N GLN A 465 15.53 7.89 -4.25
CA GLN A 465 14.89 7.17 -3.16
C GLN A 465 15.74 5.98 -2.67
N GLY A 466 16.43 5.32 -3.58
CA GLY A 466 17.34 4.22 -3.25
C GLY A 466 18.58 4.70 -2.51
N THR A 467 19.20 5.80 -2.97
CA THR A 467 20.32 6.41 -2.24
C THR A 467 19.88 6.87 -0.85
N ALA A 468 18.67 7.43 -0.71
CA ALA A 468 18.09 7.80 0.58
C ALA A 468 17.96 6.58 1.52
N ALA A 469 17.48 5.45 1.00
CA ALA A 469 17.38 4.20 1.74
C ALA A 469 18.76 3.64 2.13
N ASP A 470 19.74 3.72 1.23
CA ASP A 470 21.12 3.29 1.49
C ASP A 470 21.77 4.14 2.60
N ILE A 471 21.61 5.46 2.57
CA ILE A 471 22.07 6.39 3.62
C ILE A 471 21.42 6.05 4.97
N MET A 472 20.11 5.82 4.98
CA MET A 472 19.40 5.43 6.20
C MET A 472 19.93 4.12 6.78
N LYS A 473 20.16 3.13 5.91
CA LYS A 473 20.77 1.85 6.28
C LYS A 473 22.18 2.01 6.84
N MET A 474 23.01 2.85 6.23
CA MET A 474 24.35 3.17 6.76
C MET A 474 24.25 3.87 8.12
N ALA A 475 23.28 4.77 8.30
CA ALA A 475 23.04 5.45 9.57
C ALA A 475 22.64 4.47 10.66
N MET A 476 21.75 3.50 10.37
CA MET A 476 21.40 2.43 11.30
C MET A 476 22.62 1.64 11.76
N VAL A 477 23.51 1.25 10.83
CA VAL A 477 24.75 0.54 11.16
C VAL A 477 25.66 1.39 12.05
N LYS A 478 26.00 2.61 11.63
CA LYS A 478 26.93 3.47 12.38
C LYS A 478 26.42 3.85 13.77
N THR A 479 25.13 4.15 13.89
CA THR A 479 24.53 4.53 15.17
C THR A 479 24.46 3.35 16.13
N THR A 480 24.10 2.16 15.64
CA THR A 480 24.07 0.94 16.46
C THR A 480 25.48 0.51 16.90
N GLU A 481 26.47 0.60 16.01
CA GLU A 481 27.88 0.36 16.35
C GLU A 481 28.39 1.33 17.43
N GLU A 482 28.05 2.62 17.33
CA GLU A 482 28.44 3.61 18.34
C GLU A 482 27.76 3.34 19.68
N ILE A 483 26.46 3.08 19.71
CA ILE A 483 25.72 2.74 20.94
C ILE A 483 26.38 1.54 21.63
N LYS A 484 26.67 0.47 20.88
CA LYS A 484 27.32 -0.73 21.39
C LYS A 484 28.74 -0.44 21.89
N LYS A 485 29.52 0.37 21.15
CA LYS A 485 30.89 0.74 21.52
C LYS A 485 30.95 1.54 22.82
N GLN A 486 29.97 2.42 23.03
CA GLN A 486 29.90 3.29 24.20
C GLN A 486 29.17 2.63 25.38
N ASP A 487 28.65 1.42 25.20
CA ASP A 487 27.82 0.68 26.15
C ASP A 487 26.65 1.53 26.69
N TRP A 488 25.97 2.23 25.78
CA TRP A 488 24.82 3.06 26.15
C TRP A 488 23.56 2.22 26.29
N ASP A 489 22.80 2.49 27.34
CA ASP A 489 21.46 1.95 27.52
C ASP A 489 20.46 2.67 26.59
N CYS A 490 20.63 2.39 25.30
CA CYS A 490 19.79 2.88 24.23
C CYS A 490 19.64 1.80 23.16
N ARG A 491 18.44 1.69 22.59
CA ARG A 491 18.09 0.66 21.60
C ARG A 491 17.32 1.29 20.45
N LEU A 492 17.72 0.92 19.23
CA LEU A 492 16.97 1.27 18.02
C LEU A 492 15.70 0.41 17.98
N LEU A 493 14.54 1.03 17.79
CA LEU A 493 13.25 0.34 17.79
C LEU A 493 12.66 0.22 16.40
N LEU A 494 12.54 1.34 15.68
CA LEU A 494 11.86 1.39 14.40
C LEU A 494 12.65 2.27 13.42
N GLN A 495 12.57 1.90 12.14
CA GLN A 495 12.88 2.76 11.03
C GLN A 495 11.58 3.05 10.27
N ILE A 496 11.21 4.33 10.18
CA ILE A 496 9.97 4.80 9.53
C ILE A 496 10.34 5.82 8.46
N HIS A 497 10.33 5.41 7.19
CA HIS A 497 10.72 6.28 6.08
C HIS A 497 12.12 6.88 6.28
N ASP A 498 12.22 8.17 6.60
CA ASP A 498 13.49 8.87 6.78
C ASP A 498 13.76 9.16 8.28
N GLU A 499 13.01 8.48 9.18
CA GLU A 499 13.07 8.59 10.64
C GLU A 499 13.65 7.31 11.29
N LEU A 500 14.56 7.48 12.26
CA LEU A 500 14.98 6.46 13.22
C LEU A 500 14.42 6.76 14.60
N LEU A 501 13.73 5.79 15.20
CA LEU A 501 13.18 5.89 16.54
C LEU A 501 13.94 4.99 17.51
N PHE A 502 14.54 5.60 18.52
CA PHE A 502 15.26 4.95 19.61
C PHE A 502 14.48 5.04 20.92
N GLU A 503 14.74 4.12 21.84
CA GLU A 503 14.35 4.18 23.24
C GLU A 503 15.64 4.18 24.07
N CYS A 504 15.90 5.24 24.83
CA CYS A 504 17.12 5.38 25.62
C CYS A 504 16.80 5.77 27.06
N SER A 505 17.69 5.41 27.99
CA SER A 505 17.58 5.82 29.39
C SER A 505 17.60 7.35 29.53
N ASP A 506 16.81 7.88 30.47
CA ASP A 506 16.60 9.31 30.67
C ASP A 506 17.90 10.10 30.96
N ASP A 507 18.88 9.47 31.61
CA ASP A 507 20.14 10.08 32.03
C ASP A 507 21.13 10.32 30.87
N ILE A 508 20.96 9.63 29.74
CA ILE A 508 21.88 9.72 28.61
C ILE A 508 21.32 10.47 27.39
N ILE A 509 20.07 10.95 27.46
CA ILE A 509 19.34 11.52 26.31
C ILE A 509 20.13 12.62 25.58
N GLN A 510 20.67 13.61 26.29
CA GLN A 510 21.43 14.71 25.70
C GLN A 510 22.74 14.25 25.03
N LYS A 511 23.41 13.26 25.62
CA LYS A 511 24.66 12.72 25.10
C LYS A 511 24.41 11.91 23.82
N VAL A 512 23.38 11.05 23.86
CA VAL A 512 22.96 10.22 22.75
C VAL A 512 22.45 11.08 21.60
N SER A 513 21.60 12.08 21.88
CA SER A 513 21.04 12.97 20.87
C SER A 513 22.12 13.70 20.08
N HIS A 514 23.09 14.32 20.77
CA HIS A 514 24.16 15.05 20.11
C HIS A 514 25.04 14.13 19.25
N ARG A 515 25.41 12.95 19.76
CA ARG A 515 26.29 12.01 19.05
C ARG A 515 25.60 11.37 17.85
N ILE A 516 24.38 10.87 18.02
CA ILE A 516 23.64 10.20 16.93
C ILE A 516 23.32 11.21 15.84
N LYS A 517 22.89 12.44 16.18
CA LYS A 517 22.67 13.50 15.20
C LYS A 517 23.93 13.72 14.34
N ALA A 518 25.08 13.95 14.97
CA ALA A 518 26.33 14.16 14.24
C ALA A 518 26.73 12.96 13.36
N LEU A 519 26.48 11.72 13.82
CA LEU A 519 26.75 10.51 13.03
C LEU A 519 25.84 10.38 11.81
N MET A 520 24.55 10.71 11.96
CA MET A 520 23.58 10.68 10.86
C MET A 520 23.86 11.79 9.85
N GLU A 521 24.13 13.02 10.29
CA GLU A 521 24.48 14.14 9.40
C GLU A 521 25.81 13.90 8.67
N GLY A 522 26.75 13.19 9.30
CA GLY A 522 28.07 12.85 8.76
C GLY A 522 28.20 11.42 8.21
N VAL A 523 27.09 10.70 7.98
CA VAL A 523 27.16 9.29 7.56
C VAL A 523 27.80 9.16 6.17
N VAL A 524 27.55 10.14 5.30
CA VAL A 524 28.07 10.23 3.94
C VAL A 524 28.53 11.64 3.65
N GLN A 525 29.54 11.78 2.78
CA GLN A 525 30.07 13.08 2.39
C GLN A 525 29.43 13.53 1.07
N LEU A 526 28.46 14.44 1.15
CA LEU A 526 27.77 15.01 0.00
C LEU A 526 28.16 16.49 -0.19
N ARG A 527 27.78 17.04 -1.34
CA ARG A 527 27.91 18.49 -1.64
C ARG A 527 26.85 19.35 -0.93
N VAL A 528 25.94 18.70 -0.22
CA VAL A 528 24.86 19.30 0.56
C VAL A 528 24.96 18.79 1.98
N VAL A 529 24.61 19.65 2.95
CA VAL A 529 24.50 19.22 4.35
C VAL A 529 23.28 18.33 4.48
N MET A 530 23.43 17.16 5.08
CA MET A 530 22.31 16.33 5.51
C MET A 530 21.90 16.79 6.90
N GLU A 531 20.71 17.37 7.03
CA GLU A 531 20.22 17.91 8.31
C GLU A 531 19.28 16.90 8.97
N VAL A 532 19.43 16.72 10.28
CA VAL A 532 18.60 15.81 11.07
C VAL A 532 17.86 16.58 12.17
N GLU A 533 16.53 16.48 12.15
CA GLU A 533 15.68 16.97 13.23
C GLU A 533 15.64 15.94 14.35
N VAL A 534 15.85 16.37 15.60
CA VAL A 534 15.83 15.50 16.77
C VAL A 534 14.63 15.84 17.64
N LYS A 535 13.87 14.82 18.04
CA LYS A 535 12.71 14.97 18.94
C LYS A 535 12.78 13.99 20.10
N GLU A 536 12.35 14.41 21.29
CA GLU A 536 12.24 13.55 22.46
C GLU A 536 10.81 13.48 23.02
N GLY A 537 10.44 12.38 23.66
CA GLY A 537 9.15 12.27 24.33
C GLY A 537 8.95 10.94 25.07
N SER A 538 7.95 10.90 25.94
CA SER A 538 7.56 9.69 26.69
C SER A 538 6.60 8.78 25.91
N THR A 539 5.98 9.31 24.86
CA THR A 539 5.10 8.57 23.95
C THR A 539 5.47 8.93 22.51
N TRP A 540 5.16 8.05 21.57
CA TRP A 540 5.45 8.37 20.17
C TRP A 540 4.59 9.53 19.64
N GLY A 541 3.40 9.74 20.24
CA GLY A 541 2.47 10.80 19.84
C GLY A 541 2.80 12.21 20.36
N ASN A 542 3.74 12.34 21.31
CA ASN A 542 4.06 13.61 21.99
C ASN A 542 5.53 14.05 21.87
N LEU A 543 6.24 13.54 20.85
CA LEU A 543 7.62 13.93 20.58
C LEU A 543 7.74 15.44 20.36
N LYS A 544 8.70 16.07 21.01
CA LYS A 544 9.00 17.52 20.91
C LYS A 544 10.41 17.73 20.41
N SER A 545 10.59 18.70 19.52
CA SER A 545 11.91 19.07 19.00
C SER A 545 12.84 19.50 20.15
N MET A 546 14.07 19.00 20.11
CA MET A 546 15.13 19.30 21.07
C MET A 546 15.90 20.57 20.72
#